data_AF-A0A4Q2JZC4-F1
#
_entry.id   AF-A0A4Q2JZC4-F1
#
_cell.length_a   1.000
_cell.length_b   1.000
_cell.length_c   1.000
_cell.angle_alpha   90.00
_cell.angle_beta   90.00
_cell.angle_gamma   90.00
#
_symmetry.space_group_name_H-M   'P 1'
#
loop_
_entity.id
_entity.type
_entity.pdbx_description
1 polymer ?
#
loop_
_entity_poly.entity_id
_entity_poly.type
_entity_poly.pdbx_seq_one_letter_code
_entity_poly.pdbx_strand_id
1 'polypeptide(L)'
;MKQAIIAATSAATLALALTLAGCAAPQDQQSNVEQKVSEAQQETAVQQSESIKPSPDKYTWYVKDYRGMNAASVGYTALDELRHDRYGGGTLGIVYVSADGSYINPTDEESLKQYVVYDQNLKPNTEIKLEFLKQEDGTEYDNLVASESQEEVVLAVKKIGEADATAPCMTAIDSSPDKYTRALRDYVGRNLASCGYISMAGSLADHYGSGYIAMNVLSGDGSYIELDDKDSLADYVVVGQSMQPNTMITMEFSKKADGTEYDNLVSSQSVKSLDLKVAKLNS
;
A
#
# COMPACT_ATOMS: atom_id res chain seq x y z
N MET A 1 -1.77 -15.83 77.76
CA MET A 1 -1.27 -14.54 78.30
C MET A 1 -2.07 -13.46 77.59
N LYS A 2 -3.17 -12.98 78.21
CA LYS A 2 -3.29 -11.71 78.98
C LYS A 2 -2.93 -10.49 78.11
N GLN A 3 -3.73 -9.42 77.92
CA GLN A 3 -5.03 -8.99 78.47
C GLN A 3 -5.44 -7.67 77.75
N ALA A 4 -6.75 -7.37 77.76
CA ALA A 4 -7.42 -6.04 77.90
C ALA A 4 -7.05 -4.87 76.94
N ILE A 5 -7.97 -4.23 76.20
CA ILE A 5 -9.13 -3.36 76.55
C ILE A 5 -8.76 -2.20 77.49
N ILE A 6 -9.31 -1.00 77.15
CA ILE A 6 -9.52 0.28 77.89
C ILE A 6 -8.80 1.42 77.14
N ALA A 7 -9.47 2.28 76.35
CA ALA A 7 -10.53 3.26 76.61
C ALA A 7 -10.03 4.62 77.14
N ALA A 8 -10.66 5.68 76.62
CA ALA A 8 -10.85 7.02 77.22
C ALA A 8 -9.63 7.97 77.15
N THR A 9 -9.71 9.30 77.00
CA THR A 9 -10.77 10.33 76.88
C THR A 9 -10.07 11.70 76.77
N SER A 10 -10.82 12.75 76.39
CA SER A 10 -10.64 14.18 76.75
C SER A 10 -9.80 15.06 75.80
N ALA A 11 -10.42 15.96 75.03
CA ALA A 11 -10.77 17.38 75.34
C ALA A 11 -9.60 18.34 75.00
N ALA A 12 -9.74 19.48 74.31
CA ALA A 12 -10.75 20.52 74.50
C ALA A 12 -10.92 21.48 73.28
N THR A 13 -12.18 21.81 73.00
CA THR A 13 -12.82 23.08 72.58
C THR A 13 -12.03 24.26 71.97
N LEU A 14 -12.59 24.83 70.87
CA LEU A 14 -12.95 26.26 70.85
C LEU A 14 -14.12 26.60 69.86
N ALA A 15 -15.21 27.05 70.47
CA ALA A 15 -16.25 28.03 70.11
C ALA A 15 -16.97 28.09 68.73
N LEU A 16 -18.30 28.08 68.88
CA LEU A 16 -19.44 28.44 68.02
C LEU A 16 -19.36 29.79 67.28
N ALA A 17 -20.05 29.88 66.12
CA ALA A 17 -21.25 30.72 65.96
C ALA A 17 -22.05 30.39 64.67
N LEU A 18 -23.38 30.25 64.83
CA LEU A 18 -24.42 30.27 63.79
C LEU A 18 -24.53 31.69 63.17
N THR A 19 -25.03 31.91 61.94
CA THR A 19 -26.47 32.11 61.68
C THR A 19 -26.86 32.16 60.17
N LEU A 20 -28.00 31.50 59.88
CA LEU A 20 -29.18 31.90 59.08
C LEU A 20 -29.11 32.25 57.56
N ALA A 21 -29.68 31.32 56.78
CA ALA A 21 -30.76 31.43 55.78
C ALA A 21 -30.98 32.73 54.95
N GLY A 22 -31.10 32.56 53.63
CA GLY A 22 -31.74 33.54 52.72
C GLY A 22 -31.63 33.16 51.23
N CYS A 23 -32.75 33.26 50.50
CA CYS A 23 -32.99 32.72 49.15
C CYS A 23 -32.35 33.49 47.97
N ALA A 24 -32.02 32.73 46.92
CA ALA A 24 -32.05 32.97 45.46
C ALA A 24 -31.66 34.32 44.80
N ALA A 25 -30.64 34.19 43.93
CA ALA A 25 -30.40 34.79 42.58
C ALA A 25 -30.00 36.28 42.43
N PRO A 26 -29.38 36.74 41.30
CA PRO A 26 -28.65 36.07 40.19
C PRO A 26 -27.26 36.70 39.82
N GLN A 27 -26.55 36.05 38.87
CA GLN A 27 -25.49 36.55 37.95
C GLN A 27 -24.32 37.40 38.48
N ASP A 28 -23.09 36.88 38.34
CA ASP A 28 -22.10 37.49 37.43
C ASP A 28 -20.84 36.61 37.24
N GLN A 29 -20.21 36.83 36.09
CA GLN A 29 -19.00 36.18 35.59
C GLN A 29 -17.77 36.45 36.49
N GLN A 30 -16.90 35.47 36.71
CA GLN A 30 -15.49 35.49 36.28
C GLN A 30 -14.65 34.36 36.90
N SER A 31 -13.88 33.72 36.01
CA SER A 31 -12.52 33.17 36.19
C SER A 31 -12.26 31.98 37.14
N ASN A 32 -11.80 30.92 36.47
CA ASN A 32 -10.59 30.14 36.75
C ASN A 32 -10.63 29.15 37.94
N VAL A 33 -10.75 27.87 37.61
CA VAL A 33 -10.23 26.78 38.44
C VAL A 33 -9.45 25.82 37.55
N GLU A 34 -8.14 25.81 37.74
CA GLU A 34 -7.25 24.74 37.32
C GLU A 34 -7.80 23.39 37.78
N GLN A 35 -7.96 22.47 36.84
CA GLN A 35 -8.02 21.05 37.17
C GLN A 35 -6.93 20.34 36.38
N LYS A 36 -5.82 20.06 37.07
CA LYS A 36 -4.84 19.04 36.69
C LYS A 36 -5.60 17.72 36.50
N VAL A 37 -5.66 17.26 35.27
CA VAL A 37 -5.90 15.86 34.96
C VAL A 37 -4.68 15.38 34.19
N SER A 38 -3.89 14.54 34.85
CA SER A 38 -2.81 13.78 34.24
C SER A 38 -3.44 12.68 33.40
N GLU A 39 -3.54 12.91 32.09
CA GLU A 39 -3.72 11.84 31.12
C GLU A 39 -2.39 11.63 30.43
N ALA A 40 -1.72 10.52 30.77
CA ALA A 40 -0.70 9.96 29.91
C ALA A 40 -1.40 9.41 28.66
N GLN A 41 -1.73 10.30 27.74
CA GLN A 41 -2.03 9.92 26.37
C GLN A 41 -0.71 9.50 25.73
N GLN A 42 -0.58 8.21 25.46
CA GLN A 42 0.30 7.74 24.39
C GLN A 42 -0.20 8.41 23.12
N GLU A 43 0.41 9.53 22.75
CA GLU A 43 0.35 10.07 21.40
C GLU A 43 0.80 8.96 20.47
N THR A 44 -0.16 8.27 19.85
CA THR A 44 0.12 7.60 18.59
C THR A 44 0.44 8.74 17.64
N ALA A 45 1.71 8.93 17.33
CA ALA A 45 2.17 9.99 16.45
C ALA A 45 1.32 9.94 15.18
N VAL A 46 0.47 10.94 14.98
CA VAL A 46 -0.25 11.11 13.73
C VAL A 46 0.84 11.32 12.68
N GLN A 47 1.07 10.30 11.87
CA GLN A 47 2.07 10.32 10.82
C GLN A 47 1.74 11.51 9.92
N GLN A 48 2.59 12.52 9.91
CA GLN A 48 2.32 13.77 9.22
C GLN A 48 2.33 13.51 7.72
N SER A 49 1.16 13.59 7.09
CA SER A 49 1.01 13.41 5.64
C SER A 49 1.87 14.43 4.89
N GLU A 50 2.64 13.98 3.92
CA GLU A 50 3.46 14.85 3.07
C GLU A 50 2.59 15.61 2.05
N SER A 51 2.87 16.89 1.87
CA SER A 51 2.20 17.69 0.84
C SER A 51 2.64 17.24 -0.56
N ILE A 52 1.69 17.04 -1.47
CA ILE A 52 1.94 16.58 -2.84
C ILE A 52 2.03 17.78 -3.77
N LYS A 53 3.06 17.80 -4.61
CA LYS A 53 3.27 18.79 -5.66
C LYS A 53 2.09 18.75 -6.65
N PRO A 54 1.57 19.90 -7.08
CA PRO A 54 0.62 19.93 -8.19
C PRO A 54 1.31 19.49 -9.49
N SER A 55 0.58 18.76 -10.33
CA SER A 55 1.05 18.41 -11.67
C SER A 55 1.27 19.67 -12.51
N PRO A 56 2.45 19.86 -13.12
CA PRO A 56 2.73 21.04 -13.94
C PRO A 56 2.02 21.01 -15.30
N ASP A 57 1.70 19.81 -15.79
CA ASP A 57 1.09 19.55 -17.09
C ASP A 57 0.38 18.18 -17.10
N LYS A 58 -0.12 17.75 -18.27
CA LYS A 58 -0.77 16.44 -18.42
C LYS A 58 0.22 15.24 -18.41
N TYR A 59 1.52 15.49 -18.55
CA TYR A 59 2.57 14.46 -18.73
C TYR A 59 3.28 14.10 -17.44
N THR A 60 3.26 14.97 -16.42
CA THR A 60 3.97 14.76 -15.16
C THR A 60 2.99 14.72 -13.99
N TRP A 61 3.02 13.61 -13.27
CA TRP A 61 2.27 13.40 -12.03
C TRP A 61 3.22 13.01 -10.89
N TYR A 62 2.70 13.02 -9.67
CA TYR A 62 3.48 12.77 -8.46
C TYR A 62 2.80 11.71 -7.60
N VAL A 63 3.54 10.67 -7.23
CA VAL A 63 3.07 9.61 -6.32
C VAL A 63 2.50 10.24 -5.04
N LYS A 64 1.33 9.76 -4.60
CA LYS A 64 0.61 10.27 -3.43
C LYS A 64 1.29 9.76 -2.16
N ASP A 65 0.98 10.41 -1.04
CA ASP A 65 1.27 9.84 0.27
C ASP A 65 0.08 8.97 0.68
N TYR A 66 0.23 7.65 0.57
CA TYR A 66 -0.79 6.67 0.91
C TYR A 66 -0.77 6.31 2.40
N ARG A 67 0.28 6.66 3.14
CA ARG A 67 0.42 6.30 4.56
C ARG A 67 -0.73 6.92 5.37
N GLY A 68 -1.29 6.12 6.26
CA GLY A 68 -2.47 6.46 7.06
C GLY A 68 -3.81 6.32 6.33
N MET A 69 -3.83 6.06 5.01
CA MET A 69 -5.07 5.80 4.29
C MET A 69 -5.63 4.42 4.62
N ASN A 70 -6.95 4.32 4.70
CA ASN A 70 -7.63 3.04 4.73
C ASN A 70 -7.49 2.35 3.37
N ALA A 71 -7.19 1.05 3.33
CA ALA A 71 -6.94 0.35 2.07
C ALA A 71 -8.15 0.43 1.10
N ALA A 72 -9.39 0.38 1.60
CA ALA A 72 -10.59 0.51 0.78
C ALA A 72 -10.76 1.91 0.15
N SER A 73 -10.08 2.94 0.67
CA SER A 73 -10.09 4.31 0.12
C SER A 73 -9.02 4.55 -0.94
N VAL A 74 -8.03 3.66 -1.05
CA VAL A 74 -6.90 3.82 -1.98
C VAL A 74 -7.31 3.35 -3.37
N GLY A 75 -7.52 4.26 -4.32
CA GLY A 75 -7.81 3.88 -5.70
C GLY A 75 -9.18 3.20 -5.89
N TYR A 76 -9.27 2.30 -6.88
CA TYR A 76 -10.49 1.59 -7.27
C TYR A 76 -10.16 0.19 -7.82
N THR A 77 -11.10 -0.74 -7.71
CA THR A 77 -10.96 -2.07 -8.34
C THR A 77 -11.37 -1.94 -9.82
N ALA A 78 -10.47 -2.31 -10.73
CA ALA A 78 -10.69 -2.25 -12.17
C ALA A 78 -11.27 -3.57 -12.71
N LEU A 79 -11.51 -3.62 -14.03
CA LEU A 79 -12.11 -4.77 -14.70
C LEU A 79 -11.20 -6.02 -14.71
N ASP A 80 -9.90 -5.83 -14.50
CA ASP A 80 -8.92 -6.90 -14.33
C ASP A 80 -8.91 -7.47 -12.91
N GLU A 81 -9.86 -7.06 -12.06
CA GLU A 81 -9.97 -7.45 -10.65
C GLU A 81 -8.77 -7.03 -9.78
N LEU A 82 -7.89 -6.20 -10.32
CA LEU A 82 -6.79 -5.58 -9.59
C LEU A 82 -7.19 -4.18 -9.15
N ARG A 83 -6.43 -3.64 -8.20
CA ARG A 83 -6.66 -2.30 -7.69
C ARG A 83 -5.73 -1.32 -8.38
N HIS A 84 -6.26 -0.17 -8.76
CA HIS A 84 -5.54 0.85 -9.50
C HIS A 84 -5.82 2.22 -8.92
N ASP A 85 -4.90 3.16 -9.08
CA ASP A 85 -5.11 4.56 -8.77
C ASP A 85 -4.81 5.45 -9.97
N ARG A 86 -5.58 6.54 -10.10
CA ARG A 86 -5.53 7.44 -11.26
C ARG A 86 -4.50 8.54 -11.09
N TYR A 87 -3.73 8.74 -12.15
CA TYR A 87 -2.75 9.81 -12.31
C TYR A 87 -2.94 10.48 -13.67
N GLY A 88 -3.90 11.40 -13.76
CA GLY A 88 -4.29 12.02 -15.01
C GLY A 88 -4.92 11.03 -15.98
N GLY A 89 -4.32 10.89 -17.17
CA GLY A 89 -4.71 9.87 -18.14
C GLY A 89 -4.16 8.48 -17.83
N GLY A 90 -3.17 8.38 -16.94
CA GLY A 90 -2.51 7.13 -16.57
C GLY A 90 -3.06 6.50 -15.30
N THR A 91 -2.65 5.25 -15.06
CA THR A 91 -3.06 4.46 -13.88
C THR A 91 -1.93 3.60 -13.37
N LEU A 92 -1.66 3.68 -12.06
CA LEU A 92 -0.75 2.76 -11.39
C LEU A 92 -1.52 1.63 -10.72
N GLY A 93 -1.01 0.41 -10.85
CA GLY A 93 -1.46 -0.72 -10.04
C GLY A 93 -1.15 -0.49 -8.55
N ILE A 94 -2.04 -0.96 -7.68
CA ILE A 94 -1.89 -0.92 -6.23
C ILE A 94 -1.76 -2.35 -5.74
N VAL A 95 -0.60 -2.66 -5.14
CA VAL A 95 -0.32 -3.98 -4.58
C VAL A 95 -0.23 -3.87 -3.07
N TYR A 96 -1.12 -4.58 -2.37
CA TYR A 96 -1.05 -4.67 -0.91
C TYR A 96 -0.14 -5.81 -0.47
N VAL A 97 0.69 -5.53 0.53
CA VAL A 97 1.51 -6.53 1.20
C VAL A 97 1.30 -6.45 2.71
N SER A 98 1.27 -7.59 3.37
CA SER A 98 1.16 -7.74 4.82
C SER A 98 2.48 -8.28 5.36
N ALA A 99 2.82 -7.95 6.60
CA ALA A 99 4.08 -8.37 7.21
C ALA A 99 4.22 -9.90 7.35
N ASP A 100 3.10 -10.61 7.46
CA ASP A 100 3.04 -12.07 7.54
C ASP A 100 2.91 -12.75 6.16
N GLY A 101 2.75 -11.98 5.09
CA GLY A 101 2.56 -12.50 3.72
C GLY A 101 1.12 -12.92 3.40
N SER A 102 0.16 -12.72 4.32
CA SER A 102 -1.27 -12.95 4.10
C SER A 102 -1.79 -12.23 2.86
N TYR A 103 -2.60 -12.93 2.06
CA TYR A 103 -3.24 -12.35 0.89
C TYR A 103 -4.26 -11.28 1.28
N ILE A 104 -4.18 -10.12 0.64
CA ILE A 104 -5.14 -9.03 0.78
C ILE A 104 -5.93 -8.96 -0.52
N ASN A 105 -7.18 -9.42 -0.50
CA ASN A 105 -8.01 -9.47 -1.70
C ASN A 105 -8.45 -8.05 -2.14
N PRO A 106 -8.02 -7.56 -3.33
CA PRO A 106 -8.38 -6.23 -3.80
C PRO A 106 -9.86 -6.09 -4.23
N THR A 107 -10.59 -7.19 -4.41
CA THR A 107 -12.01 -7.17 -4.81
C THR A 107 -12.96 -7.19 -3.60
N ASP A 108 -12.46 -7.52 -2.41
CA ASP A 108 -13.26 -7.55 -1.18
C ASP A 108 -13.13 -6.22 -0.42
N GLU A 109 -13.96 -5.25 -0.82
CA GLU A 109 -13.96 -3.92 -0.21
C GLU A 109 -14.25 -3.94 1.31
N GLU A 110 -15.09 -4.86 1.79
CA GLU A 110 -15.40 -4.98 3.22
C GLU A 110 -14.19 -5.47 4.01
N SER A 111 -13.42 -6.41 3.46
CA SER A 111 -12.14 -6.80 4.04
C SER A 111 -11.14 -5.64 4.02
N LEU A 112 -11.01 -4.91 2.91
CA LEU A 112 -10.09 -3.76 2.79
C LEU A 112 -10.36 -2.66 3.81
N LYS A 113 -11.63 -2.47 4.25
CA LYS A 113 -11.98 -1.49 5.29
C LYS A 113 -11.32 -1.77 6.63
N GLN A 114 -10.85 -3.00 6.86
CA GLN A 114 -10.17 -3.39 8.09
C GLN A 114 -8.67 -3.07 8.08
N TYR A 115 -8.12 -2.57 6.97
CA TYR A 115 -6.69 -2.35 6.80
C TYR A 115 -6.33 -0.87 6.67
N VAL A 116 -5.19 -0.50 7.22
CA VAL A 116 -4.55 0.81 7.07
C VAL A 116 -3.17 0.65 6.45
N VAL A 117 -2.83 1.53 5.51
CA VAL A 117 -1.50 1.61 4.91
C VAL A 117 -0.55 2.26 5.91
N TYR A 118 0.58 1.62 6.20
CA TYR A 118 1.58 2.17 7.12
C TYR A 118 2.93 2.45 6.45
N ASP A 119 3.18 1.89 5.27
CA ASP A 119 4.38 2.17 4.48
C ASP A 119 4.13 1.97 2.97
N GLN A 120 5.01 2.53 2.13
CA GLN A 120 4.93 2.46 0.66
C GLN A 120 6.32 2.39 0.01
N ASN A 121 6.46 1.65 -1.09
CA ASN A 121 7.76 1.46 -1.75
C ASN A 121 8.26 2.74 -2.45
N LEU A 122 7.38 3.48 -3.12
CA LEU A 122 7.70 4.73 -3.80
C LEU A 122 7.48 5.89 -2.85
N LYS A 123 8.48 6.77 -2.72
CA LYS A 123 8.35 7.97 -1.88
C LYS A 123 7.24 8.88 -2.43
N PRO A 124 6.48 9.59 -1.56
CA PRO A 124 5.63 10.67 -2.02
C PRO A 124 6.42 11.66 -2.87
N ASN A 125 5.76 12.28 -3.87
CA ASN A 125 6.40 13.16 -4.83
C ASN A 125 7.44 12.51 -5.78
N THR A 126 7.51 11.19 -5.85
CA THR A 126 8.19 10.49 -6.96
C THR A 126 7.48 10.84 -8.27
N GLU A 127 8.24 11.21 -9.30
CA GLU A 127 7.69 11.61 -10.60
C GLU A 127 7.19 10.41 -11.41
N ILE A 128 5.98 10.56 -11.94
CA ILE A 128 5.38 9.67 -12.92
C ILE A 128 5.32 10.46 -14.22
N LYS A 129 6.03 9.97 -15.25
CA LYS A 129 6.00 10.50 -16.60
C LYS A 129 5.06 9.68 -17.46
N LEU A 130 4.19 10.37 -18.18
CA LEU A 130 3.24 9.79 -19.12
C LEU A 130 3.60 10.22 -20.54
N GLU A 131 3.62 9.25 -21.44
CA GLU A 131 3.64 9.50 -22.88
C GLU A 131 2.29 9.11 -23.47
N PHE A 132 1.73 9.94 -24.34
CA PHE A 132 0.42 9.69 -24.96
C PHE A 132 0.57 9.09 -26.35
N LEU A 133 -0.36 8.22 -26.72
CA LEU A 133 -0.46 7.69 -28.08
C LEU A 133 -0.69 8.84 -29.06
N LYS A 134 -0.18 8.68 -30.28
CA LYS A 134 -0.32 9.65 -31.36
C LYS A 134 -1.23 9.09 -32.46
N GLN A 135 -1.99 9.99 -33.06
CA GLN A 135 -2.74 9.75 -34.29
C GLN A 135 -1.78 9.69 -35.48
N GLU A 136 -2.29 9.28 -36.64
CA GLU A 136 -1.49 9.17 -37.88
C GLU A 136 -0.89 10.52 -38.31
N ASP A 137 -1.55 11.63 -37.99
CA ASP A 137 -1.07 12.99 -38.27
C ASP A 137 -0.04 13.51 -37.25
N GLY A 138 0.29 12.72 -36.23
CA GLY A 138 1.22 13.07 -35.15
C GLY A 138 0.58 13.79 -33.96
N THR A 139 -0.72 14.10 -34.01
CA THR A 139 -1.45 14.71 -32.89
C THR A 139 -1.66 13.68 -31.77
N GLU A 140 -1.36 14.04 -30.54
CA GLU A 140 -1.60 13.15 -29.41
C GLU A 140 -3.09 12.94 -29.13
N TYR A 141 -3.43 11.75 -28.65
CA TYR A 141 -4.69 11.53 -27.96
C TYR A 141 -4.63 12.19 -26.58
N ASP A 142 -5.72 12.80 -26.15
CA ASP A 142 -5.77 13.49 -24.85
C ASP A 142 -5.83 12.53 -23.66
N ASN A 143 -6.26 11.29 -23.89
CA ASN A 143 -6.59 10.33 -22.83
C ASN A 143 -6.01 8.93 -23.02
N LEU A 144 -5.27 8.68 -24.11
CA LEU A 144 -4.68 7.36 -24.36
C LEU A 144 -3.19 7.41 -24.07
N VAL A 145 -2.79 6.79 -22.96
CA VAL A 145 -1.39 6.69 -22.55
C VAL A 145 -0.71 5.54 -23.30
N ALA A 146 0.43 5.83 -23.91
CA ALA A 146 1.31 4.88 -24.59
C ALA A 146 2.28 4.20 -23.61
N SER A 147 2.83 4.97 -22.66
CA SER A 147 3.71 4.44 -21.63
C SER A 147 3.74 5.32 -20.40
N GLU A 148 4.00 4.67 -19.26
CA GLU A 148 4.18 5.29 -17.96
C GLU A 148 5.57 4.93 -17.42
N SER A 149 6.22 5.85 -16.73
CA SER A 149 7.53 5.60 -16.12
C SER A 149 7.45 4.74 -14.85
N GLN A 150 6.27 4.64 -14.25
CA GLN A 150 5.96 3.80 -13.10
C GLN A 150 4.74 2.96 -13.46
N GLU A 151 4.64 1.74 -12.97
CA GLU A 151 3.51 0.83 -13.29
C GLU A 151 2.71 0.46 -12.05
N GLU A 152 3.33 0.48 -10.86
CA GLU A 152 2.69 0.09 -9.62
C GLU A 152 3.26 0.81 -8.40
N VAL A 153 2.45 0.86 -7.34
CA VAL A 153 2.87 1.20 -5.99
C VAL A 153 2.56 0.01 -5.08
N VAL A 154 3.56 -0.40 -4.30
CA VAL A 154 3.42 -1.45 -3.29
C VAL A 154 3.20 -0.79 -1.93
N LEU A 155 2.14 -1.19 -1.25
CA LEU A 155 1.68 -0.61 0.00
C LEU A 155 1.68 -1.68 1.10
N ALA A 156 2.44 -1.44 2.16
CA ALA A 156 2.38 -2.27 3.34
C ALA A 156 1.14 -1.92 4.16
N VAL A 157 0.34 -2.93 4.49
CA VAL A 157 -0.90 -2.79 5.23
C VAL A 157 -0.93 -3.65 6.48
N LYS A 158 -1.65 -3.16 7.48
CA LYS A 158 -1.91 -3.87 8.75
C LYS A 158 -3.38 -3.73 9.12
N LYS A 159 -3.89 -4.61 9.97
CA LYS A 159 -5.26 -4.41 10.48
C LYS A 159 -5.32 -3.19 11.39
N ILE A 160 -6.46 -2.52 11.37
CA ILE A 160 -6.70 -1.36 12.23
C ILE A 160 -6.60 -1.79 13.70
N GLY A 161 -5.81 -1.05 14.48
CA GLY A 161 -5.55 -1.33 15.88
C GLY A 161 -4.32 -2.20 16.15
N GLU A 162 -3.72 -2.80 15.12
CA GLU A 162 -2.44 -3.50 15.25
C GLU A 162 -1.26 -2.50 15.27
N ALA A 163 -0.19 -2.87 15.96
CA ALA A 163 1.06 -2.12 15.91
C ALA A 163 1.69 -2.20 14.51
N ASP A 164 2.52 -1.20 14.15
CA ASP A 164 3.30 -1.31 12.93
C ASP A 164 4.24 -2.51 13.03
N ALA A 165 4.09 -3.45 12.10
CA ALA A 165 5.04 -4.53 11.92
C ALA A 165 6.22 -4.05 11.07
N THR A 166 7.33 -4.78 11.11
CA THR A 166 8.39 -4.58 10.12
C THR A 166 7.80 -4.81 8.74
N ALA A 167 7.84 -3.80 7.88
CA ALA A 167 7.36 -3.92 6.51
C ALA A 167 8.10 -5.05 5.78
N PRO A 168 7.40 -5.80 4.92
CA PRO A 168 8.06 -6.67 3.95
C PRO A 168 9.11 -5.91 3.14
N CYS A 169 10.01 -6.66 2.49
CA CYS A 169 10.89 -6.04 1.52
C CYS A 169 10.04 -5.37 0.43
N MET A 170 10.26 -4.08 0.21
CA MET A 170 9.50 -3.26 -0.73
C MET A 170 10.47 -2.34 -1.45
N THR A 171 11.33 -2.93 -2.28
CA THR A 171 12.33 -2.15 -3.03
C THR A 171 11.62 -1.13 -3.92
N ALA A 172 12.08 0.13 -3.84
CA ALA A 172 11.60 1.17 -4.76
C ALA A 172 11.99 0.81 -6.19
N ILE A 173 11.03 0.86 -7.11
CA ILE A 173 11.26 0.52 -8.50
C ILE A 173 11.69 1.75 -9.29
N ASP A 174 12.77 1.60 -10.04
CA ASP A 174 13.35 2.65 -10.87
C ASP A 174 12.37 3.04 -11.97
N SER A 175 12.31 4.34 -12.26
CA SER A 175 11.47 4.84 -13.35
C SER A 175 11.93 4.26 -14.68
N SER A 176 10.99 3.64 -15.39
CA SER A 176 11.16 3.18 -16.77
C SER A 176 11.33 4.41 -17.68
N PRO A 177 12.40 4.49 -18.48
CA PRO A 177 12.71 5.69 -19.26
C PRO A 177 11.78 5.88 -20.47
N ASP A 178 11.22 4.80 -21.01
CA ASP A 178 10.41 4.79 -22.24
C ASP A 178 9.60 3.49 -22.36
N LYS A 179 8.89 3.31 -23.47
CA LYS A 179 8.13 2.08 -23.75
C LYS A 179 8.98 0.82 -24.00
N TYR A 180 10.28 0.97 -24.27
CA TYR A 180 11.19 -0.11 -24.64
C TYR A 180 11.90 -0.72 -23.44
N THR A 181 11.90 -0.04 -22.30
CA THR A 181 12.68 -0.44 -21.13
C THR A 181 11.80 -0.46 -19.89
N ARG A 182 11.77 -1.59 -19.18
CA ARG A 182 10.99 -1.77 -17.96
C ARG A 182 11.86 -2.23 -16.81
N ALA A 183 11.71 -1.63 -15.63
CA ALA A 183 12.39 -2.08 -14.42
C ALA A 183 11.69 -3.33 -13.85
N LEU A 184 12.44 -4.40 -13.59
CA LEU A 184 11.92 -5.61 -12.97
C LEU A 184 11.39 -5.31 -11.55
N ARG A 185 10.19 -5.80 -11.23
CA ARG A 185 9.57 -5.61 -9.92
C ARG A 185 10.26 -6.41 -8.82
N ASP A 186 10.00 -5.99 -7.58
CA ASP A 186 10.33 -6.74 -6.37
C ASP A 186 9.11 -7.55 -5.92
N TYR A 187 9.15 -8.86 -6.16
CA TYR A 187 8.10 -9.79 -5.76
C TYR A 187 8.31 -10.34 -4.35
N VAL A 188 9.50 -10.21 -3.75
CA VAL A 188 9.78 -10.77 -2.43
C VAL A 188 8.89 -10.13 -1.38
N GLY A 189 8.26 -10.95 -0.54
CA GLY A 189 7.30 -10.51 0.46
C GLY A 189 5.87 -10.33 -0.06
N ARG A 190 5.64 -10.45 -1.38
CA ARG A 190 4.28 -10.49 -1.92
C ARG A 190 3.66 -11.87 -1.73
N ASN A 191 2.36 -11.86 -1.51
CA ASN A 191 1.57 -13.06 -1.65
C ASN A 191 1.53 -13.50 -3.12
N LEU A 192 1.61 -14.80 -3.40
CA LEU A 192 1.68 -15.30 -4.78
C LEU A 192 0.40 -14.96 -5.57
N ALA A 193 -0.76 -14.89 -4.92
CA ALA A 193 -2.03 -14.49 -5.56
C ALA A 193 -2.07 -13.02 -6.01
N SER A 194 -1.13 -12.18 -5.57
CA SER A 194 -0.97 -10.80 -6.07
C SER A 194 0.13 -10.65 -7.13
N CYS A 195 0.79 -11.73 -7.52
CA CYS A 195 1.89 -11.71 -8.50
C CYS A 195 1.36 -11.87 -9.93
N GLY A 196 0.89 -10.79 -10.54
CA GLY A 196 0.45 -10.80 -11.95
C GLY A 196 -0.89 -11.52 -12.16
N TYR A 197 -0.96 -12.35 -13.21
CA TYR A 197 -2.17 -13.02 -13.66
C TYR A 197 -1.89 -14.42 -14.22
N ILE A 198 -2.93 -15.26 -14.27
CA ILE A 198 -2.87 -16.55 -14.96
C ILE A 198 -3.18 -16.36 -16.43
N SER A 199 -2.19 -16.63 -17.28
CA SER A 199 -2.34 -16.52 -18.73
C SER A 199 -3.30 -17.57 -19.29
N MET A 200 -3.78 -17.36 -20.52
CA MET A 200 -4.59 -18.36 -21.23
C MET A 200 -3.88 -19.72 -21.42
N ALA A 201 -2.55 -19.75 -21.31
CA ALA A 201 -1.75 -20.97 -21.35
C ALA A 201 -1.64 -21.68 -19.98
N GLY A 202 -2.34 -21.19 -18.95
CA GLY A 202 -2.30 -21.74 -17.59
C GLY A 202 -1.01 -21.44 -16.82
N SER A 203 -0.17 -20.52 -17.32
CA SER A 203 1.07 -20.10 -16.65
C SER A 203 0.88 -18.78 -15.92
N LEU A 204 1.46 -18.66 -14.71
CA LEU A 204 1.58 -17.38 -14.02
C LEU A 204 2.48 -16.45 -14.83
N ALA A 205 2.02 -15.24 -15.08
CA ALA A 205 2.75 -14.24 -15.84
C ALA A 205 2.44 -12.85 -15.30
N ASP A 206 3.29 -11.88 -15.62
CA ASP A 206 3.01 -10.49 -15.32
C ASP A 206 3.47 -9.58 -16.43
N HIS A 207 2.73 -8.50 -16.60
CA HIS A 207 2.90 -7.54 -17.69
C HIS A 207 4.03 -6.57 -17.37
N TYR A 208 4.78 -6.16 -18.39
CA TYR A 208 5.80 -5.14 -18.32
C TYR A 208 5.65 -4.27 -19.57
N GLY A 209 4.94 -3.15 -19.46
CA GLY A 209 4.44 -2.40 -20.61
C GLY A 209 3.64 -3.29 -21.56
N SER A 210 4.09 -3.39 -22.81
CA SER A 210 3.49 -4.29 -23.81
C SER A 210 4.06 -5.71 -23.82
N GLY A 211 5.11 -5.96 -23.05
CA GLY A 211 5.70 -7.29 -22.86
C GLY A 211 5.11 -8.01 -21.64
N TYR A 212 5.52 -9.25 -21.44
CA TYR A 212 5.18 -10.01 -20.24
C TYR A 212 6.31 -10.97 -19.86
N ILE A 213 6.44 -11.27 -18.57
CA ILE A 213 7.38 -12.26 -18.06
C ILE A 213 6.60 -13.43 -17.49
N ALA A 214 6.92 -14.65 -17.92
CA ALA A 214 6.38 -15.86 -17.30
C ALA A 214 7.07 -16.13 -15.97
N MET A 215 6.34 -16.54 -14.95
CA MET A 215 6.88 -16.85 -13.64
C MET A 215 6.90 -18.36 -13.41
N ASN A 216 8.09 -18.90 -13.18
CA ASN A 216 8.25 -20.29 -12.74
C ASN A 216 8.18 -20.31 -11.22
N VAL A 217 7.14 -20.94 -10.67
CA VAL A 217 6.96 -21.05 -9.22
C VAL A 217 7.70 -22.27 -8.69
N LEU A 218 8.56 -22.06 -7.70
CA LEU A 218 9.38 -23.08 -7.07
C LEU A 218 9.02 -23.16 -5.58
N SER A 219 8.34 -24.22 -5.16
CA SER A 219 8.09 -24.47 -3.74
C SER A 219 9.39 -24.83 -3.01
N GLY A 220 9.59 -24.29 -1.81
CA GLY A 220 10.76 -24.60 -0.97
C GLY A 220 10.87 -26.08 -0.58
N ASP A 221 9.76 -26.83 -0.56
CA ASP A 221 9.71 -28.27 -0.29
C ASP A 221 9.72 -29.14 -1.56
N GLY A 222 9.78 -28.53 -2.74
CA GLY A 222 9.73 -29.20 -4.04
C GLY A 222 8.35 -29.72 -4.46
N SER A 223 7.29 -29.40 -3.71
CA SER A 223 5.91 -29.70 -4.12
C SER A 223 5.51 -28.91 -5.36
N TYR A 224 4.58 -29.49 -6.13
CA TYR A 224 3.94 -28.81 -7.24
C TYR A 224 2.83 -27.92 -6.72
N ILE A 225 2.74 -26.70 -7.25
CA ILE A 225 1.70 -25.73 -6.91
C ILE A 225 0.81 -25.58 -8.15
N GLU A 226 -0.47 -25.91 -7.98
CA GLU A 226 -1.48 -25.69 -9.01
C GLU A 226 -1.68 -24.18 -9.20
N LEU A 227 -1.57 -23.72 -10.45
CA LEU A 227 -1.63 -22.29 -10.81
C LEU A 227 -2.98 -21.86 -11.36
N ASP A 228 -3.91 -22.78 -11.58
CA ASP A 228 -5.21 -22.49 -12.21
C ASP A 228 -6.27 -21.95 -11.25
N ASP A 229 -5.96 -21.90 -9.95
CA ASP A 229 -6.81 -21.36 -8.90
C ASP A 229 -6.08 -20.29 -8.06
N LYS A 230 -6.59 -19.06 -8.09
CA LYS A 230 -6.04 -17.92 -7.36
C LYS A 230 -6.13 -18.10 -5.84
N ASP A 231 -7.17 -18.80 -5.36
CA ASP A 231 -7.32 -19.07 -3.93
C ASP A 231 -6.20 -19.99 -3.44
N SER A 232 -5.81 -20.97 -4.25
CA SER A 232 -4.65 -21.84 -3.97
C SER A 232 -3.32 -21.08 -3.93
N LEU A 233 -3.18 -20.00 -4.71
CA LEU A 233 -1.99 -19.14 -4.65
C LEU A 233 -1.95 -18.28 -3.38
N ALA A 234 -3.10 -18.01 -2.76
CA ALA A 234 -3.19 -17.17 -1.56
C ALA A 234 -2.48 -17.80 -0.35
N ASP A 235 -2.24 -19.11 -0.38
CA ASP A 235 -1.52 -19.87 0.64
C ASP A 235 0.00 -19.67 0.61
N TYR A 236 0.55 -18.93 -0.36
CA TYR A 236 2.00 -18.82 -0.57
C TYR A 236 2.51 -17.39 -0.56
N VAL A 237 3.69 -17.20 0.02
CA VAL A 237 4.45 -15.96 -0.02
C VAL A 237 5.75 -16.16 -0.80
N VAL A 238 6.11 -15.17 -1.61
CA VAL A 238 7.38 -15.15 -2.34
C VAL A 238 8.51 -14.83 -1.38
N VAL A 239 9.49 -15.73 -1.29
CA VAL A 239 10.66 -15.60 -0.40
C VAL A 239 11.96 -15.40 -1.18
N GLY A 240 11.91 -15.44 -2.51
CA GLY A 240 13.04 -15.12 -3.35
C GLY A 240 12.68 -15.05 -4.83
N GLN A 241 13.49 -14.34 -5.60
CA GLN A 241 13.36 -14.24 -7.06
C GLN A 241 14.74 -14.42 -7.72
N SER A 242 14.79 -14.99 -8.92
CA SER A 242 16.07 -15.31 -9.58
C SER A 242 16.82 -14.11 -10.17
N MET A 243 16.19 -12.94 -10.26
CA MET A 243 16.80 -11.70 -10.74
C MET A 243 16.53 -10.56 -9.77
N GLN A 244 17.50 -9.66 -9.60
CA GLN A 244 17.36 -8.54 -8.67
C GLN A 244 16.28 -7.55 -9.17
N PRO A 245 15.50 -6.92 -8.27
CA PRO A 245 14.66 -5.79 -8.62
C PRO A 245 15.47 -4.72 -9.36
N ASN A 246 14.81 -3.93 -10.22
CA ASN A 246 15.43 -2.92 -11.10
C ASN A 246 16.39 -3.48 -12.16
N THR A 247 16.43 -4.80 -12.38
CA THR A 247 17.01 -5.35 -13.62
C THR A 247 16.22 -4.81 -14.81
N MET A 248 16.89 -4.10 -15.73
CA MET A 248 16.23 -3.50 -16.88
C MET A 248 15.90 -4.53 -17.95
N ILE A 249 14.61 -4.66 -18.24
CA ILE A 249 14.04 -5.50 -19.29
C ILE A 249 13.94 -4.63 -20.53
N THR A 250 14.67 -4.99 -21.58
CA THR A 250 14.63 -4.26 -22.87
C THR A 250 13.74 -5.01 -23.86
N MET A 251 13.02 -4.28 -24.69
CA MET A 251 12.03 -4.80 -25.64
C MET A 251 12.28 -4.24 -27.03
N GLU A 252 12.11 -5.09 -28.04
CA GLU A 252 12.06 -4.70 -29.45
C GLU A 252 10.66 -4.96 -29.98
N PHE A 253 10.06 -3.99 -30.65
CA PHE A 253 8.73 -4.12 -31.19
C PHE A 253 8.77 -4.56 -32.66
N SER A 254 7.73 -5.29 -33.05
CA SER A 254 7.53 -5.72 -34.42
C SER A 254 7.35 -4.53 -35.34
N LYS A 255 7.69 -4.69 -36.62
CA LYS A 255 7.49 -3.67 -37.65
C LYS A 255 6.42 -4.10 -38.64
N LYS A 256 5.64 -3.14 -39.10
CA LYS A 256 4.75 -3.23 -40.27
C LYS A 256 5.59 -3.39 -41.54
N ALA A 257 4.93 -3.72 -42.65
CA ALA A 257 5.58 -3.92 -43.95
C ALA A 257 6.29 -2.66 -44.48
N ASP A 258 5.85 -1.47 -44.09
CA ASP A 258 6.44 -0.18 -44.43
C ASP A 258 7.65 0.21 -43.54
N GLY A 259 7.99 -0.63 -42.56
CA GLY A 259 9.07 -0.39 -41.60
C GLY A 259 8.65 0.40 -40.36
N THR A 260 7.39 0.88 -40.29
CA THR A 260 6.84 1.54 -39.10
C THR A 260 6.64 0.53 -37.98
N GLU A 261 7.02 0.89 -36.77
CA GLU A 261 6.90 0.01 -35.60
C GLU A 261 5.43 -0.13 -35.15
N TYR A 262 5.07 -1.29 -34.59
CA TYR A 262 3.84 -1.47 -33.83
C TYR A 262 4.03 -0.95 -32.40
N ASP A 263 3.06 -0.19 -31.88
CA ASP A 263 3.18 0.38 -30.53
C ASP A 263 3.00 -0.63 -29.40
N ASN A 264 2.41 -1.80 -29.69
CA ASN A 264 1.99 -2.76 -28.68
C ASN A 264 2.44 -4.20 -28.94
N LEU A 265 3.13 -4.47 -30.07
CA LEU A 265 3.51 -5.83 -30.45
C LEU A 265 4.99 -6.07 -30.25
N VAL A 266 5.37 -6.58 -29.08
CA VAL A 266 6.75 -6.96 -28.76
C VAL A 266 7.17 -8.16 -29.62
N SER A 267 8.30 -8.03 -30.32
CA SER A 267 8.94 -9.09 -31.11
C SER A 267 10.01 -9.86 -30.33
N SER A 268 10.74 -9.17 -29.46
CA SER A 268 11.78 -9.75 -28.61
C SER A 268 11.90 -8.97 -27.30
N GLN A 269 12.37 -9.64 -26.26
CA GLN A 269 12.67 -9.02 -24.96
C GLN A 269 13.84 -9.73 -24.27
N SER A 270 14.61 -8.98 -23.48
CA SER A 270 15.83 -9.49 -22.81
C SER A 270 15.56 -10.51 -21.71
N VAL A 271 14.40 -10.44 -21.06
CA VAL A 271 13.98 -11.35 -19.98
C VAL A 271 12.63 -11.93 -20.33
N LYS A 272 12.50 -13.25 -20.43
CA LYS A 272 11.23 -13.92 -20.77
C LYS A 272 10.59 -14.68 -19.61
N SER A 273 11.41 -15.08 -18.64
CA SER A 273 10.97 -15.84 -17.48
C SER A 273 11.71 -15.42 -16.23
N LEU A 274 11.03 -15.51 -15.08
CA LEU A 274 11.57 -15.27 -13.74
C LEU A 274 11.23 -16.47 -12.86
N ASP A 275 12.16 -16.91 -12.02
CA ASP A 275 11.85 -17.95 -11.03
C ASP A 275 11.47 -17.28 -9.72
N LEU A 276 10.32 -17.65 -9.17
CA LEU A 276 9.87 -17.24 -7.84
C LEU A 276 9.97 -18.42 -6.89
N LYS A 277 10.76 -18.25 -5.83
CA LYS A 277 10.79 -19.20 -4.71
C LYS A 277 9.71 -18.81 -3.73
N VAL A 278 8.89 -19.79 -3.33
CA VAL A 278 7.75 -19.54 -2.44
C VAL A 278 7.80 -20.44 -1.21
N ALA A 279 7.20 -19.93 -0.13
CA ALA A 279 6.95 -20.67 1.10
C ALA A 279 5.45 -20.68 1.37
N LYS A 280 4.95 -21.81 1.86
CA LYS A 280 3.56 -21.91 2.33
C LYS A 280 3.40 -21.12 3.62
N LEU A 281 2.34 -20.35 3.72
CA LEU A 281 1.95 -19.63 4.93
C LEU A 281 1.56 -20.65 6.00
N ASN A 282 2.03 -20.43 7.23
CA ASN A 282 1.64 -21.25 8.36
C ASN A 282 0.23 -20.82 8.80
N SER A 283 -0.74 -21.73 8.72
CA SER A 283 -2.11 -21.54 9.22
C SER A 283 -2.17 -21.50 10.75
#